data_AF-A0A534UYA6-F1
#
_entry.id   AF-A0A534UYA6-F1
#
_cell.length_a   1.000
_cell.length_b   1.000
_cell.length_c   1.000
_cell.angle_alpha   90.00
_cell.angle_beta   90.00
_cell.angle_gamma   90.00
#
_symmetry.space_group_name_H-M   'P 1'
#
loop_
_entity.id
_entity.type
_entity.pdbx_description
1 polymer ?
#
loop_
_entity_poly.entity_id
_entity_poly.type
_entity_poly.pdbx_seq_one_letter_code
_entity_poly.pdbx_strand_id
1 'polypeptide(L)'
;MARVELLEQGELYFLYTPRVRPGGALPLTLDDASIRLRDVQRLYIVLRPTGKVAYRRILVGRKRMPDPQRRQRFWAEIERVGRSAAAILQDLHRFEYDTKTRGRRVQPGAKAAGEGVYALLRHESHAHFTYRLIDPAPPGQVQHALGILPRASYIAAAFNPEAPPRLGRRPPDVAAPPSALREKFGDNRFAPLDPDLLDVEGLELVLIGTSGTARQETGIEPRR
;
A
#
# COMPACT_ATOMS: atom_id res chain seq x y z
N MET A 1 12.63 28.13 -7.14
CA MET A 1 11.87 27.13 -6.37
C MET A 1 11.73 25.90 -7.24
N ALA A 2 12.10 24.72 -6.74
CA ALA A 2 11.99 23.49 -7.52
C ALA A 2 10.53 23.28 -7.95
N ARG A 3 10.31 22.89 -9.20
CA ARG A 3 8.97 22.75 -9.79
C ARG A 3 8.36 21.44 -9.31
N VAL A 4 7.22 21.53 -8.65
CA VAL A 4 6.40 20.38 -8.25
C VAL A 4 5.29 20.24 -9.25
N GLU A 5 5.06 19.02 -9.72
CA GLU A 5 3.96 18.68 -10.63
C GLU A 5 3.07 17.62 -9.99
N LEU A 6 1.75 17.84 -10.05
CA LEU A 6 0.75 16.87 -9.63
C LEU A 6 0.55 15.84 -10.75
N LEU A 7 0.96 14.59 -10.51
CA LEU A 7 0.82 13.49 -11.47
C LEU A 7 -0.54 12.80 -11.37
N GLU A 8 -1.03 12.58 -10.15
CA GLU A 8 -2.30 11.92 -9.89
C GLU A 8 -2.81 12.26 -8.48
N GLN A 9 -4.12 12.24 -8.28
CA GLN A 9 -4.74 12.32 -6.95
C GLN A 9 -5.98 11.43 -6.90
N GLY A 10 -6.45 11.10 -5.71
CA GLY A 10 -7.65 10.30 -5.53
C GLY A 10 -7.90 9.92 -4.08
N GLU A 11 -8.79 8.95 -3.90
CA GLU A 11 -9.10 8.37 -2.61
C GLU A 11 -8.12 7.24 -2.28
N LEU A 12 -7.83 7.07 -0.99
CA LEU A 12 -7.14 5.89 -0.49
C LEU A 12 -7.89 5.23 0.65
N TYR A 13 -7.66 3.92 0.79
CA TYR A 13 -8.14 3.13 1.91
C TYR A 13 -7.02 2.25 2.44
N PHE A 14 -6.81 2.25 3.74
CA PHE A 14 -5.96 1.28 4.41
C PHE A 14 -6.79 0.07 4.78
N LEU A 15 -6.35 -1.13 4.41
CA LEU A 15 -6.96 -2.39 4.83
C LEU A 15 -5.92 -3.27 5.50
N TYR A 16 -6.32 -4.09 6.46
CA TYR A 16 -5.45 -5.14 6.99
C TYR A 16 -6.19 -6.46 7.11
N THR A 17 -5.45 -7.55 6.99
CA THR A 17 -5.97 -8.88 7.33
C THR A 17 -5.50 -9.26 8.72
N PRO A 18 -6.40 -9.73 9.61
CA PRO A 18 -6.00 -10.33 10.87
C PRO A 18 -5.22 -11.63 10.67
N ARG A 19 -4.47 -12.03 11.70
CA ARG A 19 -3.71 -13.29 11.71
C ARG A 19 -4.63 -14.50 11.66
N VAL A 20 -4.17 -15.53 10.94
CA VAL A 20 -4.81 -16.86 10.90
C VAL A 20 -4.96 -17.41 12.31
N ARG A 21 -6.15 -17.93 12.62
CA ARG A 21 -6.50 -18.52 13.93
C ARG A 21 -6.74 -20.03 13.79
N PRO A 22 -6.57 -20.82 14.88
CA PRO A 22 -7.09 -22.18 14.93
C PRO A 22 -8.62 -22.21 14.73
N GLY A 23 -9.14 -23.25 14.08
CA GLY A 23 -10.58 -23.51 13.99
C GLY A 23 -11.21 -23.74 15.37
N GLY A 24 -12.43 -23.22 15.57
CA GLY A 24 -13.14 -23.35 16.85
C GLY A 24 -12.65 -22.43 17.97
N ALA A 25 -11.63 -21.59 17.73
CA ALA A 25 -11.29 -20.51 18.66
C ALA A 25 -12.53 -19.63 18.85
N LEU A 26 -12.82 -19.25 20.10
CA LEU A 26 -13.92 -18.34 20.41
C LEU A 26 -13.85 -17.14 19.46
N PRO A 27 -15.00 -16.68 18.91
CA PRO A 27 -15.08 -15.42 18.19
C PRO A 27 -14.98 -14.27 19.21
N LEU A 28 -13.95 -14.28 20.04
CA LEU A 28 -13.43 -13.07 20.63
C LEU A 28 -13.01 -12.25 19.41
N THR A 29 -13.93 -11.39 18.97
CA THR A 29 -13.56 -10.12 18.37
C THR A 29 -12.44 -9.63 19.26
N LEU A 30 -11.21 -9.61 18.72
CA LEU A 30 -10.29 -8.62 19.25
C LEU A 30 -11.08 -7.35 18.97
N ASP A 31 -11.62 -6.73 20.01
CA ASP A 31 -12.21 -5.41 19.85
C ASP A 31 -11.17 -4.62 19.09
N ASP A 32 -11.57 -3.95 18.01
CA ASP A 32 -10.60 -3.24 17.17
C ASP A 32 -9.80 -2.19 17.99
N ALA A 33 -10.32 -1.86 19.19
CA ALA A 33 -9.69 -1.13 20.29
C ALA A 33 -8.50 -1.82 21.00
N SER A 34 -8.10 -3.05 20.65
CA SER A 34 -6.94 -3.74 21.26
C SER A 34 -5.94 -4.34 20.26
N ILE A 35 -5.99 -3.98 18.97
CA ILE A 35 -5.14 -4.62 17.96
C ILE A 35 -3.65 -4.29 18.17
N ARG A 36 -2.81 -5.33 18.15
CA ARG A 36 -1.35 -5.19 18.15
C ARG A 36 -0.78 -5.60 16.79
N LEU A 37 0.42 -5.11 16.46
CA LEU A 37 1.12 -5.45 15.23
C LEU A 37 1.27 -6.98 14.99
N ARG A 38 1.36 -7.77 16.07
CA ARG A 38 1.45 -9.23 16.01
C ARG A 38 0.16 -9.90 15.53
N ASP A 39 -0.98 -9.22 15.66
CA ASP A 39 -2.31 -9.72 15.30
C ASP A 39 -2.65 -9.43 13.84
N VAL A 40 -1.78 -8.69 13.14
CA VAL A 40 -1.88 -8.36 11.73
C VAL A 40 -1.14 -9.42 10.91
N GLN A 41 -1.74 -9.86 9.81
CA GLN A 41 -1.12 -10.74 8.83
C GLN A 41 -0.52 -9.94 7.68
N ARG A 42 -1.32 -9.08 7.03
CA ARG A 42 -0.92 -8.21 5.92
C ARG A 42 -1.57 -6.83 6.06
N LEU A 43 -0.89 -5.80 5.54
CA LEU A 43 -1.38 -4.43 5.42
C LEU A 43 -1.43 -4.06 3.94
N TYR A 44 -2.49 -3.38 3.54
CA TYR A 44 -2.76 -2.97 2.17
C TYR A 44 -3.09 -1.48 2.10
N ILE A 45 -2.76 -0.89 0.96
CA ILE A 45 -3.24 0.43 0.53
C ILE A 45 -4.07 0.19 -0.72
N VAL A 46 -5.32 0.63 -0.73
CA VAL A 46 -6.17 0.65 -1.91
C VAL A 46 -6.23 2.08 -2.43
N LEU A 47 -5.93 2.29 -3.71
CA LEU A 47 -6.02 3.58 -4.37
C LEU A 47 -7.17 3.58 -5.38
N ARG A 48 -7.94 4.66 -5.39
CA ARG A 48 -8.95 4.96 -6.41
C ARG A 48 -8.62 6.35 -7.01
N PRO A 49 -7.88 6.41 -8.12
CA PRO A 49 -7.55 7.67 -8.79
C PRO A 49 -8.80 8.42 -9.28
N THR A 50 -8.81 9.73 -9.09
CA THR A 50 -9.87 10.61 -9.61
C THR A 50 -9.82 10.64 -11.14
N GLY A 51 -10.98 10.55 -11.78
CA GLY A 51 -11.08 10.63 -13.25
C GLY A 51 -10.69 9.34 -13.99
N LYS A 52 -10.40 8.24 -13.28
CA LYS A 52 -10.12 6.92 -13.86
C LYS A 52 -11.04 5.85 -13.28
N VAL A 53 -11.46 4.90 -14.11
CA VAL A 53 -12.18 3.69 -13.66
C VAL A 53 -11.17 2.61 -13.31
N ALA A 54 -10.38 2.86 -12.27
CA ALA A 54 -9.33 1.95 -11.81
C ALA A 54 -9.29 1.89 -10.28
N TYR A 55 -8.97 0.71 -9.78
CA TYR A 55 -8.71 0.41 -8.38
C TYR A 55 -7.39 -0.35 -8.31
N ARG A 56 -6.52 0.04 -7.40
CA ARG A 56 -5.19 -0.56 -7.25
C ARG A 56 -5.01 -0.99 -5.81
N ARG A 57 -4.74 -2.27 -5.57
CA ARG A 57 -4.41 -2.81 -4.25
C ARG A 57 -2.91 -3.02 -4.14
N ILE A 58 -2.29 -2.29 -3.22
CA ILE A 58 -0.87 -2.34 -2.93
C ILE A 58 -0.67 -3.09 -1.63
N LEU A 59 0.09 -4.20 -1.64
CA LEU A 59 0.53 -4.90 -0.46
C LEU A 59 1.77 -4.22 0.12
N VAL A 60 1.71 -3.82 1.40
CA VAL A 60 2.89 -3.34 2.12
C VAL A 60 3.67 -4.55 2.64
N GLY A 61 4.96 -4.64 2.33
CA GLY A 61 5.82 -5.77 2.70
C GLY A 61 6.05 -5.93 4.20
N ARG A 62 5.59 -4.97 5.01
CA ARG A 62 5.57 -5.00 6.47
C ARG A 62 4.14 -4.82 6.95
N LYS A 63 3.88 -5.25 8.19
CA LYS A 63 2.57 -5.18 8.85
C LYS A 63 2.17 -3.77 9.31
N ARG A 64 2.96 -2.75 8.94
CA ARG A 64 2.78 -1.33 9.27
C ARG A 64 3.38 -0.47 8.17
N MET A 65 2.99 0.80 8.11
CA MET A 65 3.61 1.82 7.27
C MET A 65 5.04 2.17 7.74
N PRO A 66 5.92 2.63 6.83
CA PRO A 66 7.25 3.09 7.22
C PRO A 66 7.14 4.36 8.06
N ASP A 67 7.96 4.43 9.11
CA ASP A 67 8.08 5.61 9.97
C ASP A 67 8.83 6.73 9.22
N PRO A 68 8.18 7.86 8.90
CA PRO A 68 8.80 8.97 8.18
C PRO A 68 9.90 9.68 8.97
N GLN A 69 9.77 9.77 10.30
CA GLN A 69 10.75 10.43 11.17
C GLN A 69 12.06 9.65 11.24
N ARG A 70 11.99 8.32 11.08
CA ARG A 70 13.17 7.45 11.03
C ARG A 70 13.67 7.19 9.61
N ARG A 71 13.07 7.84 8.60
CA ARG A 71 13.37 7.63 7.17
C ARG A 71 13.36 6.14 6.79
N GLN A 72 12.42 5.38 7.37
CA GLN A 72 12.32 3.95 7.11
C GLN A 72 11.93 3.70 5.66
N ARG A 73 12.51 2.66 5.08
CA ARG A 73 12.18 2.19 3.73
C ARG A 73 11.50 0.85 3.80
N PHE A 74 10.31 0.72 3.21
CA PHE A 74 9.62 -0.56 3.04
C PHE A 74 9.35 -0.84 1.57
N TRP A 75 9.51 -2.10 1.22
CA TRP A 75 9.06 -2.63 -0.06
C TRP A 75 7.54 -2.84 -0.03
N ALA A 76 6.92 -2.64 -1.17
CA ALA A 76 5.50 -2.88 -1.42
C ALA A 76 5.34 -3.52 -2.81
N GLU A 77 4.15 -4.01 -3.12
CA GLU A 77 3.83 -4.65 -4.39
C GLU A 77 2.45 -4.21 -4.84
N ILE A 78 2.29 -3.88 -6.12
CA ILE A 78 0.97 -3.68 -6.73
C ILE A 78 0.36 -5.06 -6.92
N GLU A 79 -0.36 -5.53 -5.91
CA GLU A 79 -0.82 -6.92 -5.83
C GLU A 79 -2.00 -7.18 -6.79
N ARG A 80 -2.90 -6.20 -6.97
CA ARG A 80 -4.03 -6.27 -7.91
C ARG A 80 -4.37 -4.92 -8.51
N VAL A 81 -4.81 -4.92 -9.77
CA VAL A 81 -5.37 -3.77 -10.49
C VAL A 81 -6.68 -4.22 -11.14
N GLY A 82 -7.74 -3.44 -10.95
CA GLY A 82 -9.05 -3.79 -11.45
C GLY A 82 -9.93 -2.58 -11.73
N ARG A 83 -11.08 -2.82 -12.36
CA ARG A 83 -12.06 -1.76 -12.68
C ARG A 83 -13.13 -1.56 -11.61
N SER A 84 -13.12 -2.38 -10.56
CA SER A 84 -14.06 -2.28 -9.43
C SER A 84 -13.37 -2.69 -8.12
N ALA A 85 -13.89 -2.18 -7.00
CA ALA A 85 -13.45 -2.61 -5.67
C ALA A 85 -13.64 -4.12 -5.46
N ALA A 86 -14.75 -4.69 -5.97
CA ALA A 86 -15.00 -6.14 -5.89
C ALA A 86 -13.88 -6.95 -6.56
N ALA A 87 -13.44 -6.56 -7.75
CA ALA A 87 -12.39 -7.27 -8.50
C ALA A 87 -11.06 -7.34 -7.72
N ILE A 88 -10.72 -6.27 -6.98
CA ILE A 88 -9.47 -6.20 -6.23
C ILE A 88 -9.62 -6.60 -4.75
N LEU A 89 -10.81 -6.95 -4.26
CA LEU A 89 -11.04 -7.32 -2.84
C LEU A 89 -11.63 -8.73 -2.66
N GLN A 90 -12.03 -9.40 -3.74
CA GLN A 90 -12.71 -10.70 -3.70
C GLN A 90 -11.96 -11.78 -2.90
N ASP A 91 -10.63 -11.76 -2.87
CA ASP A 91 -9.80 -12.74 -2.16
C ASP A 91 -9.48 -12.36 -0.71
N LEU A 92 -10.07 -11.26 -0.19
CA LEU A 92 -9.91 -10.82 1.19
C LEU A 92 -11.10 -11.18 2.09
N HIS A 93 -11.97 -12.10 1.67
CA HIS A 93 -13.06 -12.60 2.50
C HIS A 93 -12.56 -13.59 3.58
N ARG A 94 -13.38 -13.85 4.60
CA ARG A 94 -13.10 -14.92 5.57
C ARG A 94 -13.13 -16.27 4.86
N PHE A 95 -12.17 -17.14 5.12
CA PHE A 95 -12.22 -18.53 4.67
C PHE A 95 -11.59 -19.47 5.70
N GLU A 96 -11.94 -20.74 5.59
CA GLU A 96 -11.46 -21.80 6.48
C GLU A 96 -10.83 -22.92 5.66
N TYR A 97 -9.76 -23.53 6.17
CA TYR A 97 -9.02 -24.57 5.48
C TYR A 97 -8.33 -25.51 6.47
N ASP A 98 -8.14 -26.76 6.09
CA ASP A 98 -7.43 -27.74 6.91
C ASP A 98 -5.94 -27.78 6.58
N THR A 99 -5.13 -27.99 7.61
CA THR A 99 -3.68 -28.16 7.48
C THR A 99 -3.25 -29.52 8.00
N LYS A 100 -2.35 -30.19 7.27
CA LYS A 100 -1.88 -31.55 7.59
C LYS A 100 -1.30 -31.68 9.01
N THR A 101 -0.62 -30.65 9.50
CA THR A 101 0.12 -30.68 10.77
C THR A 101 -0.58 -29.92 11.90
N ARG A 102 -1.58 -29.13 11.58
CA ARG A 102 -2.02 -28.01 12.41
C ARG A 102 -3.55 -27.90 12.49
N GLY A 103 -4.27 -28.87 11.91
CA GLY A 103 -5.73 -28.96 11.91
C GLY A 103 -6.40 -27.82 11.16
N ARG A 104 -7.69 -27.60 11.46
CA ARG A 104 -8.51 -26.53 10.87
C ARG A 104 -7.97 -25.15 11.19
N ARG A 105 -7.96 -24.28 10.19
CA ARG A 105 -7.50 -22.88 10.26
C ARG A 105 -8.57 -21.95 9.72
N VAL A 106 -8.64 -20.76 10.30
CA VAL A 106 -9.54 -19.69 9.91
C VAL A 106 -8.70 -18.47 9.55
N GLN A 107 -8.82 -18.01 8.31
CA GLN A 107 -8.32 -16.70 7.90
C GLN A 107 -9.50 -15.72 8.00
N PRO A 108 -9.47 -14.75 8.93
CA PRO A 108 -10.47 -13.69 8.98
C PRO A 108 -10.40 -12.82 7.72
N GLY A 109 -11.53 -12.25 7.33
CA GLY A 109 -11.59 -11.28 6.23
C GLY A 109 -10.82 -10.00 6.57
N ALA A 110 -10.50 -9.22 5.54
CA ALA A 110 -9.87 -7.91 5.73
C ALA A 110 -10.81 -6.95 6.47
N LYS A 111 -10.18 -6.06 7.24
CA LYS A 111 -10.82 -4.97 7.96
C LYS A 111 -10.31 -3.63 7.46
N ALA A 112 -11.17 -2.63 7.45
CA ALA A 112 -10.77 -1.25 7.18
C ALA A 112 -9.93 -0.71 8.34
N ALA A 113 -8.84 -0.02 7.99
CA ALA A 113 -7.94 0.68 8.90
C ALA A 113 -7.91 2.19 8.64
N GLY A 114 -8.66 2.69 7.66
CA GLY A 114 -8.90 4.11 7.49
C GLY A 114 -9.14 4.50 6.03
N GLU A 115 -9.76 5.65 5.86
CA GLU A 115 -10.06 6.30 4.58
C GLU A 115 -9.31 7.64 4.52
N GLY A 116 -8.83 8.00 3.34
CA GLY A 116 -8.15 9.28 3.12
C GLY A 116 -8.12 9.68 1.66
N VAL A 117 -7.37 10.76 1.39
CA VAL A 117 -7.05 11.22 0.03
C VAL A 117 -5.55 11.26 -0.18
N TYR A 118 -5.11 10.93 -1.39
CA TYR A 118 -3.70 10.89 -1.77
C TYR A 118 -3.41 11.83 -2.93
N ALA A 119 -2.14 12.18 -3.05
CA ALA A 119 -1.57 12.77 -4.25
C ALA A 119 -0.23 12.10 -4.55
N LEU A 120 0.03 11.86 -5.83
CA LEU A 120 1.32 11.49 -6.39
C LEU A 120 1.91 12.72 -7.08
N LEU A 121 3.09 13.12 -6.64
CA LEU A 121 3.73 14.37 -7.06
C LEU A 121 5.11 14.08 -7.64
N ARG A 122 5.47 14.72 -8.74
CA ARG A 122 6.84 14.78 -9.26
C ARG A 122 7.54 15.95 -8.62
N HIS A 123 8.72 15.69 -8.05
CA HIS A 123 9.64 16.72 -7.56
C HIS A 123 11.04 16.39 -8.05
N GLU A 124 11.51 17.16 -9.04
CA GLU A 124 12.77 16.91 -9.75
C GLU A 124 12.88 15.45 -10.23
N SER A 125 13.85 14.70 -9.72
CA SER A 125 14.15 13.31 -10.09
C SER A 125 13.42 12.27 -9.23
N HIS A 126 12.51 12.66 -8.34
CA HIS A 126 11.81 11.73 -7.45
C HIS A 126 10.28 11.93 -7.53
N ALA A 127 9.55 10.94 -7.03
CA ALA A 127 8.10 11.05 -6.83
C ALA A 127 7.77 11.01 -5.35
N HIS A 128 6.82 11.83 -4.92
CA HIS A 128 6.25 11.79 -3.58
C HIS A 128 4.85 11.18 -3.64
N PHE A 129 4.63 10.10 -2.90
CA PHE A 129 3.30 9.62 -2.53
C PHE A 129 2.94 10.22 -1.17
N THR A 130 1.96 11.12 -1.16
CA THR A 130 1.47 11.75 0.06
C THR A 130 0.01 11.45 0.29
N TYR A 131 -0.38 11.39 1.56
CA TYR A 131 -1.77 11.24 1.93
C TYR A 131 -2.16 12.09 3.14
N ARG A 132 -3.46 12.29 3.27
CA ARG A 132 -4.14 12.79 4.46
C ARG A 132 -5.28 11.84 4.83
N LEU A 133 -5.29 11.38 6.07
CA LEU A 133 -6.35 10.56 6.63
C LEU A 133 -7.60 11.41 6.87
N ILE A 134 -8.77 10.90 6.50
CA ILE A 134 -10.09 11.52 6.69
C ILE A 134 -10.84 10.81 7.81
N ASP A 135 -10.81 9.48 7.82
CA ASP A 135 -11.49 8.67 8.83
C ASP A 135 -10.62 7.48 9.24
N PRO A 136 -10.38 7.23 10.54
CA PRO A 136 -10.73 8.08 11.67
C PRO A 136 -9.81 9.31 11.78
N ALA A 137 -10.39 10.44 12.19
CA ALA A 137 -9.65 11.66 12.54
C ALA A 137 -10.16 12.20 13.90
N PRO A 138 -9.36 12.13 14.98
CA PRO A 138 -7.95 11.71 15.04
C PRO A 138 -7.75 10.19 14.86
N PRO A 139 -6.53 9.73 14.49
CA PRO A 139 -6.21 8.31 14.42
C PRO A 139 -6.42 7.61 15.77
N GLY A 140 -6.96 6.39 15.74
CA GLY A 140 -7.14 5.54 16.90
C GLY A 140 -6.04 4.47 17.04
N GLN A 141 -6.28 3.49 17.90
CA GLN A 141 -5.28 2.47 18.23
C GLN A 141 -4.88 1.61 17.02
N VAL A 142 -5.83 1.26 16.14
CA VAL A 142 -5.55 0.51 14.89
C VAL A 142 -4.54 1.27 14.04
N GLN A 143 -4.76 2.56 13.83
CA GLN A 143 -3.90 3.40 13.01
C GLN A 143 -2.51 3.52 13.64
N HIS A 144 -2.43 3.75 14.95
CA HIS A 144 -1.16 3.79 15.68
C HIS A 144 -0.38 2.46 15.57
N ALA A 145 -1.05 1.32 15.76
CA ALA A 145 -0.42 0.00 15.65
C ALA A 145 0.12 -0.27 14.23
N LEU A 146 -0.60 0.20 13.21
CA LEU A 146 -0.23 0.07 11.80
C LEU A 146 0.67 1.19 11.28
N GLY A 147 1.07 2.15 12.12
CA GLY A 147 1.90 3.29 11.71
C GLY A 147 1.22 4.24 10.72
N ILE A 148 -0.11 4.24 10.65
CA ILE A 148 -0.89 5.16 9.82
C ILE A 148 -0.98 6.48 10.58
N LEU A 149 -0.41 7.53 9.99
CA LEU A 149 -0.36 8.87 10.55
C LEU A 149 -1.55 9.70 10.03
N PRO A 150 -1.93 10.82 10.68
CA PRO A 150 -2.95 11.72 10.13
C PRO A 150 -2.57 12.24 8.73
N ARG A 151 -1.26 12.43 8.50
CA ARG A 151 -0.65 12.87 7.25
C ARG A 151 0.73 12.23 7.11
N ALA A 152 1.12 11.86 5.91
CA ALA A 152 2.50 11.45 5.62
C ALA A 152 2.91 11.75 4.17
N SER A 153 4.22 11.78 3.94
CA SER A 153 4.88 11.88 2.64
C SER A 153 5.92 10.76 2.55
N TYR A 154 5.97 10.11 1.39
CA TYR A 154 6.97 9.09 1.08
C TYR A 154 7.57 9.37 -0.28
N ILE A 155 8.89 9.28 -0.40
CA ILE A 155 9.50 9.10 -1.71
C ILE A 155 9.09 7.70 -2.19
N ALA A 156 8.48 7.64 -3.37
CA ALA A 156 7.99 6.43 -4.00
C ALA A 156 8.75 6.17 -5.30
N ALA A 157 9.24 4.96 -5.46
CA ALA A 157 9.90 4.51 -6.68
C ALA A 157 9.46 3.08 -7.02
N ALA A 158 9.29 2.80 -8.31
CA ALA A 158 9.11 1.44 -8.79
C ALA A 158 10.46 0.75 -8.91
N PHE A 159 10.50 -0.54 -8.60
CA PHE A 159 11.67 -1.39 -8.78
C PHE A 159 11.63 -2.05 -10.16
N ASN A 160 12.76 -2.02 -10.87
CA ASN A 160 12.86 -2.59 -12.20
C ASN A 160 12.55 -4.10 -12.12
N PRO A 161 11.53 -4.60 -12.85
CA PRO A 161 11.18 -6.01 -12.79
C PRO A 161 12.19 -6.94 -13.46
N GLU A 162 13.13 -6.41 -14.24
CA GLU A 162 14.25 -7.21 -14.76
C GLU A 162 15.33 -7.46 -13.69
N ALA A 163 15.29 -6.74 -12.56
CA ALA A 163 16.15 -7.01 -11.40
C ALA A 163 15.52 -8.05 -10.43
N PRO A 164 16.33 -8.78 -9.64
CA PRO A 164 15.83 -9.79 -8.71
C PRO A 164 14.83 -9.23 -7.68
N PRO A 165 13.69 -9.91 -7.45
CA PRO A 165 12.61 -9.41 -6.59
C PRO A 165 13.06 -9.22 -5.14
N ARG A 166 12.45 -8.26 -4.45
CA ARG A 166 12.79 -7.82 -3.09
C ARG A 166 11.87 -8.38 -2.04
N LEU A 167 10.61 -8.60 -2.37
CA LEU A 167 9.64 -9.28 -1.51
C LEU A 167 9.69 -10.80 -1.67
N GLY A 168 10.40 -11.30 -2.70
CA GLY A 168 10.54 -12.72 -3.00
C GLY A 168 9.21 -13.38 -3.36
N ARG A 169 8.23 -12.58 -3.78
CA ARG A 169 6.85 -13.01 -4.02
C ARG A 169 6.40 -12.95 -5.46
N ARG A 170 7.15 -12.28 -6.34
CA ARG A 170 6.80 -12.20 -7.76
C ARG A 170 6.62 -13.64 -8.30
N PRO A 171 5.40 -14.02 -8.70
CA PRO A 171 5.19 -15.27 -9.40
C PRO A 171 6.10 -15.34 -10.64
N PRO A 172 6.61 -16.52 -11.02
CA PRO A 172 7.42 -16.65 -12.23
C PRO A 172 6.71 -16.15 -13.50
N ASP A 173 5.36 -16.12 -13.49
CA ASP A 173 4.53 -15.77 -14.64
C ASP A 173 3.96 -14.34 -14.59
N VAL A 174 4.51 -13.42 -13.79
CA VAL A 174 4.10 -12.01 -13.87
C VAL A 174 4.48 -11.48 -15.24
N ALA A 175 3.46 -11.05 -15.99
CA ALA A 175 3.66 -10.44 -17.29
C ALA A 175 4.69 -9.30 -17.16
N ALA A 176 5.76 -9.38 -17.95
CA ALA A 176 6.73 -8.31 -17.98
C ALA A 176 6.01 -7.01 -18.38
N PRO A 177 6.40 -5.85 -17.81
CA PRO A 177 5.79 -4.59 -18.20
C PRO A 177 5.90 -4.40 -19.71
N PRO A 178 4.90 -3.73 -20.33
CA PRO A 178 5.02 -3.23 -21.69
C PRO A 178 6.35 -2.51 -21.90
N SER A 179 6.93 -2.61 -23.09
CA SER A 179 8.23 -2.00 -23.43
C SER A 179 8.28 -0.51 -23.08
N ALA A 180 7.20 0.23 -23.32
CA ALA A 180 7.07 1.64 -22.96
C ALA A 180 7.28 1.92 -21.46
N LEU A 181 6.93 0.98 -20.57
CA LEU A 181 7.19 1.12 -19.14
C LEU A 181 8.61 0.73 -18.76
N ARG A 182 9.29 -0.10 -19.56
CA ARG A 182 10.69 -0.48 -19.34
C ARG A 182 11.64 0.70 -19.57
N GLU A 183 11.34 1.54 -20.56
CA GLU A 183 12.11 2.76 -20.86
C GLU A 183 12.19 3.72 -19.65
N LYS A 184 11.19 3.71 -18.77
CA LYS A 184 11.20 4.52 -17.54
C LYS A 184 12.31 4.14 -16.56
N PHE A 185 12.75 2.88 -16.59
CA PHE A 185 13.84 2.40 -15.75
C PHE A 185 15.21 2.65 -16.40
N GLY A 186 15.29 2.54 -17.73
CA GLY A 186 16.57 2.50 -18.45
C GLY A 186 17.48 1.42 -17.85
N ASP A 187 18.74 1.76 -17.62
CA ASP A 187 19.71 0.86 -16.96
C ASP A 187 19.61 0.85 -15.42
N ASN A 188 18.66 1.61 -14.84
CA ASN A 188 18.54 1.73 -13.40
C ASN A 188 17.70 0.60 -12.79
N ARG A 189 18.04 0.27 -11.54
CA ARG A 189 17.22 -0.66 -10.72
C ARG A 189 15.90 -0.07 -10.27
N PHE A 190 15.72 1.24 -10.39
CA PHE A 190 14.54 1.95 -9.92
C PHE A 190 14.17 3.06 -10.90
N ALA A 191 12.87 3.31 -11.01
CA ALA A 191 12.32 4.49 -11.65
C ALA A 191 11.49 5.27 -10.63
N PRO A 192 11.50 6.61 -10.65
CA PRO A 192 10.57 7.40 -9.87
C PRO A 192 9.12 6.98 -10.17
N LEU A 193 8.28 6.85 -9.15
CA LEU A 193 6.92 6.33 -9.36
C LEU A 193 6.10 7.26 -10.27
N ASP A 194 5.48 6.68 -11.29
CA ASP A 194 4.54 7.34 -12.19
C ASP A 194 3.17 6.66 -12.15
N PRO A 195 2.08 7.35 -12.55
CA PRO A 195 0.73 6.81 -12.52
C PRO A 195 0.49 5.55 -13.35
N ASP A 196 1.24 5.33 -14.42
CA ASP A 196 1.12 4.17 -15.31
C ASP A 196 1.83 2.93 -14.75
N LEU A 197 2.93 3.12 -14.01
CA LEU A 197 3.60 2.04 -13.26
C LEU A 197 2.68 1.48 -12.16
N LEU A 198 1.77 2.29 -11.62
CA LEU A 198 0.76 1.86 -10.65
C LEU A 198 -0.33 0.95 -11.23
N ASP A 199 -0.40 0.81 -12.56
CA ASP A 199 -1.35 -0.07 -13.27
C ASP A 199 -0.74 -1.44 -13.63
N VAL A 200 0.46 -1.76 -13.14
CA VAL A 200 1.16 -3.02 -13.42
C VAL A 200 1.10 -3.95 -12.21
N GLU A 201 0.29 -5.01 -12.28
CA GLU A 201 0.26 -6.06 -11.25
C GLU A 201 1.63 -6.74 -11.09
N GLY A 202 2.01 -7.07 -9.86
CA GLY A 202 3.27 -7.72 -9.50
C GLY A 202 4.51 -6.80 -9.53
N LEU A 203 4.34 -5.52 -9.88
CA LEU A 203 5.42 -4.55 -9.84
C LEU A 203 5.71 -4.16 -8.38
N GLU A 204 6.99 -4.25 -8.00
CA GLU A 204 7.43 -3.89 -6.65
C GLU A 204 7.72 -2.41 -6.56
N LEU A 205 7.39 -1.81 -5.42
CA LEU A 205 7.62 -0.41 -5.09
C LEU A 205 8.49 -0.31 -3.85
N VAL A 206 9.17 0.82 -3.68
CA VAL A 206 9.77 1.21 -2.40
C VAL A 206 9.12 2.50 -1.92
N LEU A 207 8.71 2.51 -0.65
CA LEU A 207 8.22 3.68 0.06
C LEU A 207 9.27 4.08 1.09
N ILE A 208 9.83 5.28 0.95
CA ILE A 208 10.86 5.82 1.84
C ILE A 208 10.26 7.00 2.60
N GLY A 209 10.23 6.87 3.92
CA GLY A 209 9.75 7.92 4.82
C GLY A 209 10.49 9.24 4.67
N THR A 210 9.77 10.35 4.59
CA THR A 210 10.34 11.69 4.59
C THR A 210 9.95 12.45 5.86
N SER A 211 10.86 13.26 6.40
CA SER A 211 10.65 13.96 7.66
C SER A 211 9.73 15.19 7.53
N GLY A 212 9.36 15.59 6.31
CA GLY A 212 8.46 16.70 6.02
C GLY A 212 7.04 16.26 5.64
N THR A 213 6.08 17.18 5.79
CA THR A 213 4.74 17.05 5.18
C THR A 213 4.81 17.35 3.69
N ALA A 214 3.88 16.84 2.88
CA ALA A 214 3.82 17.22 1.47
C ALA A 214 3.70 18.73 1.27
N ARG A 215 3.00 19.44 2.17
CA ARG A 215 2.97 20.91 2.12
C ARG A 215 4.35 21.54 2.36
N GLN A 216 5.16 20.98 3.25
CA GLN A 216 6.53 21.49 3.52
C GLN A 216 7.52 21.13 2.41
N GLU A 217 7.39 19.94 1.81
CA GLU A 217 8.34 19.46 0.79
C GLU A 217 7.94 19.87 -0.64
N THR A 218 6.63 20.01 -0.90
CA THR A 218 6.10 20.17 -2.26
C THR A 218 5.07 21.31 -2.40
N GLY A 219 4.62 21.92 -1.31
CA GLY A 219 3.57 22.95 -1.32
C GLY A 219 2.15 22.46 -1.63
N ILE A 220 1.98 21.18 -2.02
CA ILE A 220 0.68 20.59 -2.39
C ILE A 220 0.21 19.67 -1.26
N GLU A 221 -1.05 19.80 -0.87
CA GLU A 221 -1.69 18.93 0.12
C GLU A 221 -2.89 18.22 -0.52
N PRO A 222 -3.06 16.90 -0.31
CA PRO A 222 -4.23 16.17 -0.80
C PRO A 222 -5.55 16.78 -0.32
N ARG A 223 -6.37 17.22 -1.28
CA ARG A 223 -7.71 17.75 -1.06
C ARG A 223 -8.76 16.70 -1.42
N ARG A 224 -9.93 16.84 -0.80
CA ARG A 224 -11.10 16.04 -1.18
C ARG A 224 -11.69 16.61 -2.46
#